data_AF-A0A7K8J5V1-F1
#
_entry.id   AF-A0A7K8J5V1-F1
#
_cell.length_a   1.000
_cell.length_b   1.000
_cell.length_c   1.000
_cell.angle_alpha   90.00
_cell.angle_beta   90.00
_cell.angle_gamma   90.00
#
_symmetry.space_group_name_H-M   'P 1'
#
loop_
_entity.id
_entity.type
_entity.pdbx_description
1 polymer ?
#
loop_
_entity_poly.entity_id
_entity_poly.type
_entity_poly.pdbx_seq_one_letter_code
_entity_poly.pdbx_strand_id
1 'polypeptide(L)'
;MSSPCAPVRRVGLFGGTHGNELSGVLLVRHWQQDGAEIQRPGVEVKPFLTNPRAVERCTRYIDCDLNRVFDPQSLGRPVVEDIPYEVRRAQEINQIFGPKGSDDAYDLIFDLHNTTSNMGGTIILENSRDDFTIQMVHYIKNALAPEPCPVLLIEHPSLKYATTRSVAKHPVGKCQI
;
A
#
# COMPACT_ATOMS: atom_id res chain seq x y z
N MET A 1 5.55 25.54 -16.23
CA MET A 1 6.45 25.27 -15.09
C MET A 1 5.64 24.44 -14.10
N SER A 2 5.99 23.17 -13.90
CA SER A 2 5.36 22.34 -12.88
C SER A 2 5.72 22.91 -11.51
N SER A 3 4.74 23.08 -10.63
CA SER A 3 4.98 23.45 -9.24
C SER A 3 5.92 22.42 -8.60
N PRO A 4 6.89 22.83 -7.77
CA PRO A 4 7.77 21.88 -7.10
C PRO A 4 6.94 20.92 -6.25
N CYS A 5 7.18 19.62 -6.41
CA CYS A 5 6.54 18.57 -5.61
C CYS A 5 6.88 18.80 -4.14
N ALA A 6 5.87 18.77 -3.26
CA ALA A 6 6.09 18.91 -1.83
C ALA A 6 6.98 17.75 -1.31
N PRO A 7 7.87 18.01 -0.34
CA PRO A 7 8.70 16.94 0.22
C PRO A 7 7.84 15.82 0.82
N VAL A 8 8.15 14.56 0.47
CA VAL A 8 7.56 13.38 1.11
C VAL A 8 8.08 13.28 2.54
N ARG A 9 7.18 13.28 3.53
CA ARG A 9 7.53 13.20 4.95
C ARG A 9 6.91 12.01 5.66
N ARG A 10 5.71 11.58 5.27
CA ARG A 10 5.00 10.47 5.93
C ARG A 10 4.87 9.29 4.98
N VAL A 11 5.53 8.19 5.33
CA VAL A 11 5.58 6.95 4.54
C VAL A 11 4.94 5.80 5.32
N GLY A 12 3.95 5.14 4.74
CA GLY A 12 3.38 3.90 5.25
C GLY A 12 3.99 2.67 4.58
N LEU A 13 4.40 1.67 5.37
CA LEU A 13 4.82 0.35 4.88
C LEU A 13 3.78 -0.68 5.31
N PHE A 14 2.90 -1.06 4.38
CA PHE A 14 1.80 -1.96 4.63
C PHE A 14 2.20 -3.40 4.30
N GLY A 15 1.83 -4.30 5.21
CA GLY A 15 1.99 -5.73 5.05
C GLY A 15 0.76 -6.47 5.59
N GLY A 16 0.52 -7.66 5.06
CA GLY A 16 -0.63 -8.47 5.47
C GLY A 16 -1.97 -7.88 5.03
N THR A 17 -2.02 -7.15 3.89
CA THR A 17 -3.30 -6.76 3.26
C THR A 17 -4.09 -7.99 2.87
N HIS A 18 -3.39 -8.99 2.32
CA HIS A 18 -3.85 -10.38 2.30
C HIS A 18 -3.07 -11.18 3.35
N GLY A 19 -3.77 -11.83 4.27
CA GLY A 19 -3.14 -12.42 5.45
C GLY A 19 -2.26 -13.64 5.20
N ASN A 20 -2.38 -14.26 4.03
CA ASN A 20 -1.57 -15.41 3.60
C ASN A 20 -0.36 -15.01 2.73
N GLU A 21 -0.13 -13.72 2.50
CA GLU A 21 1.04 -13.20 1.76
C GLU A 21 2.15 -12.83 2.75
N LEU A 22 2.94 -13.84 3.13
CA LEU A 22 3.75 -13.80 4.35
C LEU A 22 4.95 -12.85 4.32
N SER A 23 5.46 -12.45 3.15
CA SER A 23 6.67 -11.62 3.09
C SER A 23 6.44 -10.25 3.73
N GLY A 24 5.35 -9.57 3.35
CA GLY A 24 4.99 -8.28 3.93
C GLY A 24 4.63 -8.40 5.41
N VAL A 25 3.99 -9.50 5.81
CA VAL A 25 3.65 -9.77 7.22
C VAL A 25 4.92 -9.84 8.09
N LEU A 26 5.91 -10.62 7.64
CA LEU A 26 7.14 -10.84 8.39
C LEU A 26 7.97 -9.56 8.48
N LEU A 27 8.15 -8.84 7.36
CA LEU A 27 8.89 -7.58 7.33
C LEU A 27 8.25 -6.52 8.22
N VAL A 28 6.93 -6.33 8.15
CA VAL A 28 6.23 -5.37 9.01
C VAL A 28 6.38 -5.73 10.49
N ARG A 29 6.22 -7.01 10.86
CA ARG A 29 6.42 -7.45 12.25
C ARG A 29 7.85 -7.21 12.73
N HIS A 30 8.83 -7.48 11.88
CA HIS A 30 10.23 -7.20 12.16
C HIS A 30 10.46 -5.70 12.39
N TRP A 31 10.01 -4.84 11.47
CA TRP A 31 10.19 -3.39 11.58
C TRP A 31 9.40 -2.73 12.71
N GLN A 32 8.31 -3.35 13.17
CA GLN A 32 7.58 -2.92 14.37
C GLN A 32 8.35 -3.24 15.67
N GLN A 33 9.23 -4.24 15.65
CA GLN A 33 10.11 -4.57 16.78
C GLN A 33 11.42 -3.79 16.73
N ASP A 34 12.02 -3.68 15.54
CA ASP A 34 13.22 -2.91 15.26
C ASP A 34 13.11 -2.18 13.92
N GLY A 35 12.94 -0.86 13.99
CA GLY A 35 12.79 -0.01 12.81
C GLY A 35 14.10 0.48 12.19
N ALA A 36 15.28 0.07 12.69
CA ALA A 36 16.56 0.65 12.27
C ALA A 36 16.79 0.60 10.75
N GLU A 37 16.39 -0.49 10.08
CA GLU A 37 16.54 -0.69 8.63
C GLU A 37 15.79 0.37 7.80
N ILE A 38 14.63 0.82 8.28
CA ILE A 38 13.70 1.70 7.54
C ILE A 38 13.81 3.17 7.95
N GLN A 39 14.64 3.51 8.94
CA GLN A 39 14.83 4.89 9.37
C GLN A 39 15.54 5.72 8.30
N ARG A 40 15.01 6.89 7.99
CA ARG A 40 15.61 7.86 7.05
C ARG A 40 15.52 9.26 7.66
N PRO A 41 16.60 10.07 7.60
CA PRO A 41 16.57 11.44 8.12
C PRO A 41 15.45 12.27 7.47
N GLY A 42 14.63 12.93 8.29
CA GLY A 42 13.56 13.81 7.83
C GLY A 42 12.31 13.12 7.27
N VAL A 43 12.22 11.79 7.36
CA VAL A 43 11.06 11.00 6.91
C VAL A 43 10.55 10.14 8.06
N GLU A 44 9.26 10.28 8.36
CA GLU A 44 8.54 9.36 9.24
C GLU A 44 8.14 8.12 8.43
N VAL A 45 8.70 6.97 8.79
CA VAL A 45 8.35 5.69 8.17
C VAL A 45 7.60 4.82 9.18
N LYS A 46 6.39 4.40 8.83
CA LYS A 46 5.47 3.67 9.71
C LYS A 46 5.12 2.28 9.16
N PRO A 47 5.70 1.19 9.69
CA PRO A 47 5.30 -0.16 9.35
C PRO A 47 3.94 -0.52 9.98
N PHE A 48 3.04 -1.11 9.21
CA PHE A 48 1.67 -1.34 9.64
C PHE A 48 1.06 -2.62 9.08
N LEU A 49 0.48 -3.43 9.97
CA LEU A 49 -0.21 -4.67 9.62
C LEU A 49 -1.68 -4.37 9.31
N THR A 50 -2.07 -4.48 8.03
CA THR A 50 -3.36 -3.98 7.55
C THR A 50 -4.51 -4.94 7.84
N ASN A 51 -4.34 -6.26 7.72
CA ASN A 51 -5.38 -7.22 8.07
C ASN A 51 -4.94 -8.21 9.18
N PRO A 52 -4.87 -7.78 10.46
CA PRO A 52 -4.38 -8.63 11.54
C PRO A 52 -5.20 -9.93 11.73
N ARG A 53 -6.53 -9.89 11.58
CA ARG A 53 -7.37 -11.10 11.70
C ARG A 53 -7.10 -12.11 10.59
N ALA A 54 -6.97 -11.66 9.33
CA ALA A 54 -6.65 -12.57 8.23
C ALA A 54 -5.24 -13.15 8.38
N VAL A 55 -4.29 -12.35 8.86
CA VAL A 55 -2.91 -12.79 9.16
C VAL A 55 -2.89 -13.85 10.25
N GLU A 56 -3.62 -13.65 11.35
CA GLU A 56 -3.71 -14.63 12.45
C GLU A 56 -4.24 -15.98 11.97
N ARG A 57 -5.18 -15.97 11.03
CA ARG A 57 -5.77 -17.18 10.44
C ARG A 57 -5.02 -17.70 9.20
N CYS A 58 -3.92 -17.05 8.80
CA CYS A 58 -3.19 -17.34 7.56
C CYS A 58 -4.12 -17.48 6.33
N THR A 59 -5.11 -16.60 6.22
CA THR A 59 -6.09 -16.58 5.11
C THR A 59 -5.96 -15.28 4.33
N ARG A 60 -6.46 -15.26 3.10
CA ARG A 60 -6.44 -14.05 2.26
C ARG A 60 -7.23 -12.90 2.90
N TYR A 61 -8.45 -13.19 3.36
CA TYR A 61 -9.35 -12.26 4.03
C TYR A 61 -10.32 -13.02 4.95
N ILE A 62 -11.09 -12.28 5.76
CA ILE A 62 -12.14 -12.81 6.64
C ILE A 62 -13.50 -12.81 5.93
N ASP A 63 -14.03 -11.64 5.57
CA ASP A 63 -15.37 -11.50 4.98
C ASP A 63 -15.30 -11.12 3.50
N CYS A 64 -14.44 -10.17 3.13
CA CYS A 64 -14.22 -9.77 1.74
C CYS A 64 -12.80 -9.27 1.51
N ASP A 65 -12.38 -9.13 0.25
CA ASP A 65 -11.02 -8.66 -0.06
C ASP A 65 -10.80 -7.20 0.42
N LEU A 66 -9.87 -7.00 1.37
CA LEU A 66 -9.53 -5.69 1.93
C LEU A 66 -9.07 -4.71 0.85
N ASN A 67 -8.38 -5.20 -0.18
CA ASN A 67 -7.82 -4.40 -1.25
C ASN A 67 -8.87 -4.04 -2.33
N ARG A 68 -10.17 -4.15 -2.00
CA ARG A 68 -11.32 -3.83 -2.87
C ARG A 68 -12.35 -2.91 -2.21
N VAL A 69 -12.13 -2.45 -0.98
CA VAL A 69 -13.12 -1.71 -0.17
C VAL A 69 -12.66 -0.31 0.26
N PHE A 70 -11.71 0.29 -0.46
CA PHE A 70 -11.27 1.69 -0.27
C PHE A 70 -11.93 2.68 -1.24
N ASP A 71 -13.10 2.33 -1.78
CA ASP A 71 -13.94 3.25 -2.55
C ASP A 71 -14.77 4.16 -1.61
N PRO A 72 -15.26 5.31 -2.09
CA PRO A 72 -16.00 6.25 -1.26
C PRO A 72 -17.26 5.67 -0.60
N GLN A 73 -17.94 4.71 -1.24
CA GLN A 73 -19.14 4.09 -0.68
C GLN A 73 -18.79 3.21 0.52
N SER A 74 -17.74 2.41 0.42
CA SER A 74 -17.24 1.59 1.53
C SER A 74 -16.70 2.44 2.68
N LEU A 75 -15.90 3.48 2.37
CA LEU A 75 -15.29 4.36 3.38
C LEU A 75 -16.30 5.26 4.10
N GLY A 76 -17.39 5.66 3.42
CA GLY A 76 -18.47 6.47 4.00
C GLY A 76 -19.61 5.66 4.63
N ARG A 77 -19.54 4.33 4.61
CA ARG A 77 -20.61 3.46 5.11
C ARG A 77 -20.75 3.59 6.64
N PRO A 78 -21.97 3.76 7.21
CA PRO A 78 -22.16 3.76 8.65
C PRO A 78 -21.69 2.45 9.31
N VAL A 79 -20.99 2.55 10.44
CA VAL A 79 -20.54 1.39 11.23
C VAL A 79 -21.72 0.85 12.04
N VAL A 80 -22.37 -0.18 11.52
CA VAL A 80 -23.39 -0.98 12.21
C VAL A 80 -22.86 -2.41 12.40
N GLU A 81 -23.46 -3.22 13.27
CA GLU A 81 -22.92 -4.54 13.66
C GLU A 81 -22.68 -5.49 12.46
N ASP A 82 -23.50 -5.38 11.40
CA ASP A 82 -23.53 -6.31 10.26
C ASP A 82 -22.60 -5.97 9.08
N ILE A 83 -21.74 -4.94 9.18
CA ILE A 83 -20.83 -4.65 8.06
C ILE A 83 -19.61 -5.60 8.04
N PRO A 84 -19.10 -5.97 6.85
CA PRO A 84 -17.92 -6.82 6.72
C PRO A 84 -16.74 -6.27 7.53
N TYR A 85 -15.98 -7.16 8.15
CA TYR A 85 -14.81 -6.79 8.94
C TYR A 85 -13.80 -5.98 8.10
N GLU A 86 -13.52 -6.35 6.86
CA GLU A 86 -12.61 -5.57 6.01
C GLU A 86 -13.12 -4.17 5.68
N VAL A 87 -14.43 -3.93 5.63
CA VAL A 87 -14.99 -2.57 5.44
C VAL A 87 -14.72 -1.72 6.68
N ARG A 88 -14.95 -2.26 7.88
CA ARG A 88 -14.57 -1.58 9.15
C ARG A 88 -13.08 -1.29 9.18
N ARG A 89 -12.27 -2.28 8.83
CA ARG A 89 -10.82 -2.16 8.83
C ARG A 89 -10.33 -1.12 7.81
N ALA A 90 -10.95 -1.02 6.64
CA ALA A 90 -10.64 0.00 5.65
C ALA A 90 -10.94 1.41 6.16
N GLN A 91 -12.04 1.59 6.90
CA GLN A 91 -12.37 2.87 7.54
C GLN A 91 -11.34 3.26 8.61
N GLU A 92 -10.93 2.32 9.46
CA GLU A 92 -9.84 2.54 10.44
C GLU A 92 -8.53 2.94 9.76
N ILE A 93 -8.13 2.22 8.70
CA ILE A 93 -6.92 2.53 7.93
C ILE A 93 -7.03 3.92 7.31
N ASN A 94 -8.19 4.28 6.76
CA ASN A 94 -8.42 5.60 6.16
C ASN A 94 -8.40 6.73 7.21
N GLN A 95 -8.78 6.46 8.45
CA GLN A 95 -8.64 7.42 9.56
C GLN A 95 -7.18 7.61 9.99
N ILE A 96 -6.38 6.54 9.98
CA ILE A 96 -4.97 6.57 10.43
C ILE A 96 -4.06 7.17 9.35
N PHE A 97 -4.27 6.79 8.09
CA PHE A 97 -3.35 7.09 6.98
C PHE A 97 -3.94 8.05 5.93
N GLY A 98 -5.23 8.30 5.98
CA GLY A 98 -5.92 9.24 5.11
C GLY A 98 -6.21 10.56 5.84
N PRO A 99 -7.40 11.15 5.63
CA PRO A 99 -8.48 10.68 4.76
C PRO A 99 -8.08 10.63 3.26
N LYS A 100 -8.48 9.59 2.54
CA LYS A 100 -8.21 9.42 1.10
C LYS A 100 -8.65 10.65 0.31
N GLY A 101 -7.74 11.19 -0.51
CA GLY A 101 -7.98 12.37 -1.34
C GLY A 101 -7.88 13.71 -0.59
N SER A 102 -7.49 13.72 0.68
CA SER A 102 -7.23 14.95 1.45
C SER A 102 -5.75 15.32 1.48
N ASP A 103 -5.44 16.57 1.80
CA ASP A 103 -4.07 17.04 2.01
C ASP A 103 -3.40 16.39 3.24
N ASP A 104 -4.21 15.90 4.19
CA ASP A 104 -3.76 15.22 5.40
C ASP A 104 -3.38 13.75 5.18
N ALA A 105 -3.71 13.17 4.02
CA ALA A 105 -3.31 11.81 3.66
C ALA A 105 -1.79 11.62 3.70
N TYR A 106 -1.36 10.41 4.06
CA TYR A 106 0.04 10.02 3.99
C TYR A 106 0.59 10.27 2.58
N ASP A 107 1.84 10.71 2.52
CA ASP A 107 2.42 11.16 1.27
C ASP A 107 2.71 9.96 0.35
N LEU A 108 3.22 8.86 0.91
CA LEU A 108 3.56 7.64 0.19
C LEU A 108 3.15 6.41 0.98
N ILE A 109 2.52 5.43 0.32
CA ILE A 109 2.27 4.11 0.92
C ILE A 109 2.81 3.04 -0.02
N PHE A 110 3.69 2.20 0.53
CA PHE A 110 4.07 0.92 -0.06
C PHE A 110 3.19 -0.18 0.51
N ASP A 111 2.46 -0.89 -0.33
CA ASP A 111 1.68 -2.06 0.06
C ASP A 111 2.32 -3.31 -0.52
N LEU A 112 2.82 -4.17 0.39
CA LEU A 112 3.63 -5.34 0.09
C LEU A 112 2.74 -6.56 -0.12
N HIS A 113 2.83 -7.15 -1.31
CA HIS A 113 2.08 -8.32 -1.76
C HIS A 113 3.00 -9.45 -2.21
N ASN A 114 2.44 -10.65 -2.21
CA ASN A 114 2.99 -11.85 -2.81
C ASN A 114 2.06 -12.36 -3.93
N THR A 115 2.60 -13.03 -4.95
CA THR A 115 1.81 -13.65 -6.04
C THR A 115 2.26 -15.09 -6.28
N THR A 116 1.44 -16.07 -6.60
CA THR A 116 1.99 -17.41 -6.93
C THR A 116 2.60 -17.49 -8.34
N SER A 117 2.51 -16.42 -9.12
CA SER A 117 3.06 -16.33 -10.48
C SER A 117 4.54 -15.97 -10.47
N ASN A 118 5.32 -16.46 -11.45
CA ASN A 118 6.73 -16.12 -11.62
C ASN A 118 6.90 -14.69 -12.17
N MET A 119 6.68 -13.68 -11.33
CA MET A 119 6.75 -12.26 -11.69
C MET A 119 8.06 -11.60 -11.24
N GLY A 120 8.79 -12.23 -10.33
CA GLY A 120 9.96 -11.67 -9.69
C GLY A 120 9.63 -10.38 -8.93
N GLY A 121 10.64 -9.53 -8.75
CA GLY A 121 10.51 -8.26 -8.06
C GLY A 121 9.72 -7.21 -8.86
N THR A 122 8.40 -7.23 -8.82
CA THR A 122 7.55 -6.29 -9.59
C THR A 122 7.09 -5.08 -8.76
N ILE A 123 7.10 -3.89 -9.34
CA ILE A 123 6.47 -2.67 -8.79
C ILE A 123 5.18 -2.39 -9.56
N ILE A 124 4.11 -2.03 -8.86
CA ILE A 124 2.78 -1.76 -9.41
C ILE A 124 2.47 -0.27 -9.24
N LEU A 125 2.22 0.41 -10.37
CA LEU A 125 1.76 1.78 -10.43
C LEU A 125 0.30 1.84 -10.87
N GLU A 126 -0.44 2.82 -10.36
CA GLU A 126 -1.86 3.03 -10.67
C GLU A 126 -2.14 4.32 -11.46
N ASN A 127 -1.12 5.13 -11.72
CA ASN A 127 -1.23 6.43 -12.38
C ASN A 127 0.02 6.70 -13.23
N SER A 128 -0.12 6.84 -14.55
CA SER A 128 0.99 7.13 -15.47
C SER A 128 1.41 8.60 -15.47
N ARG A 129 0.70 9.46 -14.74
CA ARG A 129 0.94 10.90 -14.66
C ARG A 129 1.56 11.33 -13.33
N ASP A 130 1.91 10.37 -12.48
CA ASP A 130 2.61 10.63 -11.23
C ASP A 130 4.13 10.58 -11.47
N ASP A 131 4.68 11.73 -11.88
CA ASP A 131 6.10 11.89 -12.17
C ASP A 131 7.00 11.49 -10.99
N PHE A 132 6.54 11.71 -9.75
CA PHE A 132 7.29 11.35 -8.55
C PHE A 132 7.48 9.84 -8.45
N THR A 133 6.40 9.07 -8.56
CA THR A 133 6.50 7.60 -8.48
C THR A 133 7.24 7.01 -9.68
N ILE A 134 7.11 7.60 -10.87
CA ILE A 134 7.87 7.19 -12.06
C ILE A 134 9.38 7.37 -11.83
N GLN A 135 9.80 8.54 -11.33
CA GLN A 135 11.22 8.79 -11.04
C GLN A 135 11.75 7.90 -9.91
N MET A 136 10.94 7.66 -8.87
CA MET A 136 11.29 6.73 -7.80
C MET A 136 11.48 5.30 -8.34
N VAL A 137 10.59 4.82 -9.20
CA VAL A 137 10.72 3.50 -9.84
C VAL A 137 11.93 3.44 -10.75
N HIS A 138 12.21 4.50 -11.52
CA HIS A 138 13.44 4.59 -12.31
C HIS A 138 14.69 4.45 -11.44
N TYR A 139 14.75 5.16 -10.31
CA TYR A 139 15.84 5.03 -9.35
C TYR A 139 15.99 3.61 -8.81
N ILE A 140 14.89 2.98 -8.37
CA ILE A 140 14.91 1.60 -7.85
C ILE A 140 15.44 0.62 -8.91
N LYS A 141 14.97 0.72 -10.16
CA LYS A 141 15.45 -0.13 -11.25
C LYS A 141 16.95 0.01 -11.49
N ASN A 142 17.47 1.24 -11.46
CA ASN A 142 18.90 1.48 -11.63
C ASN A 142 19.72 0.95 -10.45
N ALA A 143 19.22 1.09 -9.22
CA ALA A 143 19.89 0.64 -8.01
C ALA A 143 19.96 -0.90 -7.89
N LEU A 144 18.99 -1.61 -8.48
CA LEU A 144 18.93 -3.07 -8.47
C LEU A 144 19.64 -3.72 -9.67
N ALA A 145 20.11 -2.93 -10.65
CA ALA A 145 20.75 -3.48 -11.84
C ALA A 145 21.96 -4.36 -11.49
N PRO A 146 22.15 -5.52 -12.16
CA PRO A 146 21.46 -5.98 -13.37
C PRO A 146 20.14 -6.76 -13.12
N GLU A 147 19.69 -6.90 -11.87
CA GLU A 147 18.51 -7.70 -11.55
C GLU A 147 17.23 -7.09 -12.16
N PRO A 148 16.33 -7.92 -12.74
CA PRO A 148 15.11 -7.41 -13.34
C PRO A 148 14.14 -6.93 -12.26
N CYS A 149 13.68 -5.68 -12.41
CA CYS A 149 12.57 -5.13 -11.62
C CYS A 149 11.46 -4.65 -12.58
N PRO A 150 10.51 -5.53 -12.96
CA PRO A 150 9.40 -5.16 -13.85
C PRO A 150 8.48 -4.11 -13.21
N VAL A 151 7.84 -3.32 -14.06
CA VAL A 151 6.86 -2.31 -13.65
C VAL A 151 5.54 -2.65 -14.32
N LEU A 152 4.52 -2.91 -13.51
CA LEU A 152 3.15 -3.14 -13.97
C LEU A 152 2.34 -1.86 -13.78
N LEU A 153 1.96 -1.22 -14.87
CA LEU A 153 1.02 -0.10 -14.85
C LEU A 153 -0.40 -0.66 -14.95
N ILE A 154 -1.17 -0.49 -13.87
CA ILE A 154 -2.61 -0.79 -13.86
C ILE A 154 -3.30 0.55 -13.97
N GLU A 155 -3.50 1.02 -15.21
CA GLU A 155 -4.19 2.27 -15.51
C GLU A 155 -5.27 1.99 -16.57
N HIS A 156 -6.53 1.92 -16.16
CA HIS A 156 -7.64 1.78 -17.11
C HIS A 156 -8.85 2.61 -16.67
N PRO A 157 -9.48 3.38 -17.57
CA PRO A 157 -10.60 4.27 -17.22
C PRO A 157 -11.79 3.59 -16.54
N SER A 158 -11.98 2.28 -16.76
CA SER A 158 -13.05 1.50 -16.11
C SER A 158 -12.65 0.86 -14.78
N LEU A 159 -11.36 0.87 -14.41
CA LEU A 159 -10.91 0.34 -13.14
C LEU A 159 -11.08 1.42 -12.06
N LYS A 160 -11.97 1.16 -11.09
CA LYS A 160 -12.08 1.99 -9.89
C LYS A 160 -11.09 1.47 -8.85
N TYR A 161 -10.04 2.22 -8.57
CA TYR A 161 -9.05 1.87 -7.54
C TYR A 161 -9.66 1.98 -6.14
N ALA A 162 -9.99 0.82 -5.58
CA ALA A 162 -10.46 0.64 -4.21
C ALA A 162 -9.41 -0.09 -3.36
N THR A 163 -8.13 0.16 -3.63
CA THR A 163 -6.98 -0.55 -3.06
C THR A 163 -6.52 0.08 -1.74
N THR A 164 -5.91 -0.70 -0.86
CA THR A 164 -5.46 -0.23 0.48
C THR A 164 -4.48 0.94 0.39
N ARG A 165 -3.53 0.87 -0.55
CA ARG A 165 -2.55 1.93 -0.80
C ARG A 165 -3.13 3.22 -1.37
N SER A 166 -4.31 3.18 -2.02
CA SER A 166 -4.92 4.34 -2.67
C SER A 166 -5.38 5.44 -1.71
N VAL A 167 -5.23 5.22 -0.40
CA VAL A 167 -5.38 6.26 0.63
C VAL A 167 -4.28 7.32 0.53
N ALA A 168 -3.07 6.95 0.09
CA ALA A 168 -1.93 7.85 -0.03
C ALA A 168 -2.06 8.82 -1.22
N LYS A 169 -1.29 9.92 -1.15
CA LYS A 169 -1.06 10.79 -2.31
C LYS A 169 -0.29 10.06 -3.42
N HIS A 170 0.71 9.28 -3.05
CA HIS A 170 1.51 8.44 -3.94
C HIS A 170 1.37 6.95 -3.57
N PRO A 171 0.42 6.21 -4.16
CA PRO A 171 0.22 4.80 -3.89
C PRO A 171 1.18 3.91 -4.69
N VAL A 172 1.89 3.00 -4.00
CA VAL A 172 2.81 2.06 -4.66
C VAL A 172 2.54 0.64 -4.20
N GLY A 173 2.25 -0.26 -5.14
CA GLY A 173 2.20 -1.68 -4.85
C GLY A 173 3.56 -2.31 -5.08
N LYS A 174 4.00 -3.19 -4.18
CA LYS A 174 5.15 -4.06 -4.43
C LYS A 174 4.66 -5.49 -4.39
N CYS A 175 4.82 -6.22 -5.48
CA CYS A 175 4.57 -7.64 -5.49
C CYS A 175 5.89 -8.39 -5.60
N GLN A 176 5.99 -9.54 -4.93
CA GLN A 176 7.12 -10.44 -5.12
C GLN A 176 6.64 -11.89 -5.10
N ILE A 177 7.15 -12.65 -6.06
CA ILE A 177 7.40 -14.10 -6.11
C ILE A 177 7.89 -14.41 -7.52
#